data_AF-A0A2L1UZB5-F1
#
_entry.id   AF-A0A2L1UZB5-F1
#
_cell.length_a   1.000
_cell.length_b   1.000
_cell.length_c   1.000
_cell.angle_alpha   90.00
_cell.angle_beta   90.00
_cell.angle_gamma   90.00
#
_symmetry.space_group_name_H-M   'P 1'
#
loop_
_entity.id
_entity.type
_entity.pdbx_description
1 polymer ?
#
loop_
_entity_poly.entity_id
_entity_poly.type
_entity_poly.pdbx_seq_one_letter_code
_entity_poly.pdbx_strand_id
1 'polypeptide(L)'
;MSQSLQERKVRILSTRPELSAYLIDIPSDIAARAFHNVSFSPEQRGLEIQVEYASRITEQKTRITLEIENAIARNAVIQADWPEQLEEWFETYRQRMKVLFMGYLATMSTCASPMITGPARFPVERQRKRNASADNKYAAVTAYTTHSPNRFLKRVMPFGNGVAIASNAPNANELLISKLNDRIKLQETMKAANKIVGKVYKKGSPAGVSAEMRDRCAQQLVDELAIPLDEALSMLKSSDYSAKIIAFWPYQLSNNNQEIRRLEQRVKDVERLQQAAPEIAQVLGNGIEIRKSDDGKIEIHFGYKPDAEVRDFLCKKAFKFSRYRNNTWVRRISVNAVAVFTREVKPMLENLPQK
;
A
#
# COMPACT_ATOMS: atom_id res chain seq x y z
N MET A 1 43.50 16.08 1.50
CA MET A 1 42.02 15.94 1.71
C MET A 1 41.23 15.95 0.40
N SER A 2 41.54 16.81 -0.59
CA SER A 2 40.84 16.87 -1.89
C SER A 2 40.82 15.54 -2.67
N GLN A 3 41.95 14.83 -2.78
CA GLN A 3 42.02 13.51 -3.45
C GLN A 3 41.04 12.49 -2.84
N SER A 4 40.93 12.42 -1.51
CA SER A 4 40.02 11.49 -0.81
C SER A 4 38.53 11.79 -1.04
N LEU A 5 38.14 13.07 -1.18
CA LEU A 5 36.74 13.44 -1.44
C LEU A 5 36.35 13.11 -2.89
N GLN A 6 37.23 13.41 -3.84
CA GLN A 6 37.00 13.13 -5.25
C GLN A 6 36.97 11.62 -5.52
N GLU A 7 37.87 10.86 -4.92
CA GLU A 7 37.87 9.38 -4.95
C GLU A 7 36.56 8.81 -4.37
N ARG A 8 36.10 9.34 -3.23
CA ARG A 8 34.80 8.94 -2.64
C ARG A 8 33.64 9.22 -3.60
N LYS A 9 33.59 10.41 -4.20
CA LYS A 9 32.54 10.76 -5.16
C LYS A 9 32.57 9.84 -6.38
N VAL A 10 33.76 9.56 -6.93
CA VAL A 10 33.94 8.63 -8.05
C VAL A 10 33.49 7.22 -7.68
N ARG A 11 33.86 6.71 -6.49
CA ARG A 11 33.43 5.39 -6.00
C ARG A 11 31.91 5.29 -5.82
N ILE A 12 31.27 6.35 -5.33
CA ILE A 12 29.81 6.38 -5.19
C ILE A 12 29.16 6.34 -6.56
N LEU A 13 29.63 7.15 -7.51
CA LEU A 13 29.08 7.20 -8.86
C LEU A 13 29.41 5.95 -9.71
N SER A 14 30.50 5.24 -9.44
CA SER A 14 30.76 3.95 -10.07
C SER A 14 29.80 2.86 -9.61
N THR A 15 29.31 2.96 -8.37
CA THR A 15 28.32 2.03 -7.80
C THR A 15 26.89 2.42 -8.16
N ARG A 16 26.61 3.73 -8.18
CA ARG A 16 25.27 4.32 -8.40
C ARG A 16 25.36 5.50 -9.38
N PRO A 17 25.55 5.25 -10.68
CA PRO A 17 25.72 6.29 -11.70
C PRO A 17 24.49 7.21 -11.83
N GLU A 18 23.31 6.69 -11.50
CA GLU A 18 22.03 7.41 -11.56
C GLU A 18 21.96 8.63 -10.62
N LEU A 19 22.80 8.68 -9.59
CA LEU A 19 22.83 9.81 -8.63
C LEU A 19 23.45 11.07 -9.24
N SER A 20 24.29 10.92 -10.27
CA SER A 20 25.05 12.03 -10.87
C SER A 20 24.16 13.20 -11.29
N ALA A 21 22.98 12.92 -11.84
CA ALA A 21 22.00 13.91 -12.30
C ALA A 21 21.44 14.79 -11.18
N TYR A 22 21.46 14.32 -9.93
CA TYR A 22 20.81 14.98 -8.79
C TYR A 22 21.81 15.50 -7.75
N LEU A 23 23.06 15.02 -7.72
CA LEU A 23 24.09 15.53 -6.81
C LEU A 23 24.31 17.04 -6.96
N ILE A 24 24.13 17.58 -8.16
CA ILE A 24 24.33 19.00 -8.47
C ILE A 24 23.22 19.90 -7.93
N ASP A 25 22.08 19.35 -7.52
CA ASP A 25 20.93 20.15 -7.08
C ASP A 25 21.21 20.90 -5.78
N ILE A 26 22.06 20.32 -4.92
CA ILE A 26 22.56 20.92 -3.69
C ILE A 26 24.01 21.33 -3.94
N PRO A 27 24.34 22.64 -3.91
CA PRO A 27 25.72 23.09 -4.09
C PRO A 27 26.66 22.54 -3.01
N SER A 28 27.83 22.03 -3.41
CA SER A 28 28.78 21.38 -2.50
C SER A 28 29.34 22.33 -1.43
N ASP A 29 29.50 23.62 -1.76
CA ASP A 29 29.98 24.64 -0.83
C ASP A 29 28.96 24.93 0.28
N ILE A 30 27.67 24.99 -0.07
CA ILE A 30 26.58 25.17 0.89
C ILE A 30 26.45 23.94 1.78
N ALA A 31 26.53 22.74 1.18
CA ALA A 31 26.47 21.48 1.92
C ALA A 31 27.63 21.37 2.92
N ALA A 32 28.87 21.67 2.51
CA ALA A 32 30.02 21.65 3.41
C ALA A 32 29.90 22.69 4.52
N ARG A 33 29.54 23.94 4.18
CA ARG A 33 29.41 25.05 5.13
C ARG A 33 28.45 24.75 6.27
N ALA A 34 27.37 24.01 5.98
CA ALA A 34 26.40 23.61 6.99
C ALA A 34 27.01 22.79 8.14
N PHE A 35 28.16 22.13 7.92
CA PHE A 35 28.78 21.24 8.89
C PHE A 35 30.10 21.77 9.49
N HIS A 36 30.55 22.97 9.12
CA HIS A 36 31.84 23.53 9.58
C HIS A 36 31.98 23.56 11.11
N ASN A 37 30.91 23.87 11.82
CA ASN A 37 30.93 24.00 13.27
C ASN A 37 30.56 22.69 14.02
N VAL A 38 30.29 21.60 13.31
CA VAL A 38 29.77 20.35 13.89
C VAL A 38 30.52 19.08 13.43
N SER A 39 31.44 19.19 12.46
CA SER A 39 32.22 18.06 11.95
C SER A 39 33.69 18.43 11.73
N PHE A 40 34.61 17.48 11.96
CA PHE A 40 36.02 17.60 11.55
C PHE A 40 36.25 17.39 10.05
N SER A 41 35.23 16.92 9.31
CA SER A 41 35.30 16.73 7.87
C SER A 41 34.01 17.23 7.21
N PRO A 42 33.80 18.56 7.17
CA PRO A 42 32.55 19.13 6.68
C PRO A 42 32.26 18.82 5.22
N GLU A 43 33.28 18.73 4.36
CA GLU A 43 33.13 18.41 2.94
C GLU A 43 32.64 16.98 2.74
N GLN A 44 33.14 16.03 3.55
CA GLN A 44 32.66 14.65 3.53
C GLN A 44 31.20 14.58 3.98
N ARG A 45 30.84 15.30 5.05
CA ARG A 45 29.46 15.36 5.55
C ARG A 45 28.51 16.05 4.57
N GLY A 46 28.99 17.07 3.87
CA GLY A 46 28.27 17.72 2.78
C GLY A 46 27.98 16.76 1.62
N LEU A 47 29.00 15.98 1.20
CA LEU A 47 28.83 14.95 0.17
C LEU A 47 27.82 13.88 0.59
N GLU A 48 27.86 13.43 1.85
CA GLU A 48 26.86 12.49 2.39
C GLU A 48 25.44 13.02 2.24
N ILE A 49 25.19 14.30 2.52
CA ILE A 49 23.87 14.92 2.32
C ILE A 49 23.49 14.99 0.84
N GLN A 50 24.41 15.36 -0.05
CA GLN A 50 24.14 15.37 -1.49
C GLN A 50 23.73 13.98 -1.99
N VAL A 51 24.45 12.94 -1.54
CA VAL A 51 24.20 11.54 -1.88
C VAL A 51 22.87 11.07 -1.30
N GLU A 52 22.57 11.45 -0.05
CA GLU A 52 21.29 11.14 0.59
C GLU A 52 20.12 11.76 -0.20
N TYR A 53 20.22 13.04 -0.54
CA TYR A 53 19.23 13.74 -1.36
C TYR A 53 19.01 13.04 -2.71
N ALA A 54 20.10 12.76 -3.44
CA ALA A 54 20.03 12.10 -4.74
C ALA A 54 19.41 10.70 -4.63
N SER A 55 19.82 9.93 -3.62
CA SER A 55 19.31 8.57 -3.37
C SER A 55 17.83 8.58 -3.05
N ARG A 56 17.37 9.49 -2.19
CA ARG A 56 15.94 9.64 -1.86
C ARG A 56 15.10 10.02 -3.07
N ILE A 57 15.65 10.71 -4.07
CA ILE A 57 14.92 11.05 -5.28
C ILE A 57 14.81 9.85 -6.21
N THR A 58 15.95 9.20 -6.50
CA THR A 58 16.00 8.07 -7.42
C THR A 58 15.21 6.88 -6.89
N GLU A 59 15.39 6.53 -5.61
CA GLU A 59 14.67 5.43 -4.96
C GLU A 59 13.17 5.65 -4.96
N GLN A 60 12.70 6.89 -4.82
CA GLN A 60 11.26 7.17 -4.83
C GLN A 60 10.66 7.07 -6.22
N LYS A 61 11.36 7.52 -7.27
CA LYS A 61 10.92 7.32 -8.66
C LYS A 61 10.81 5.83 -8.95
N THR A 62 11.88 5.06 -8.68
CA THR A 62 11.91 3.60 -8.88
C THR A 62 10.82 2.89 -8.09
N ARG A 63 10.64 3.24 -6.81
CA ARG A 63 9.61 2.64 -5.95
C ARG A 63 8.21 2.85 -6.51
N ILE A 64 7.89 4.07 -6.94
CA ILE A 64 6.56 4.38 -7.46
C ILE A 64 6.31 3.66 -8.78
N THR A 65 7.30 3.66 -9.69
CA THR A 65 7.21 2.92 -10.95
C THR A 65 6.94 1.44 -10.69
N LEU A 66 7.73 0.81 -9.81
CA LEU A 66 7.57 -0.61 -9.48
C LEU A 66 6.22 -0.91 -8.81
N GLU A 67 5.73 -0.04 -7.93
CA GLU A 67 4.39 -0.21 -7.33
C GLU A 67 3.28 -0.15 -8.38
N ILE A 68 3.38 0.73 -9.37
CA ILE A 68 2.42 0.84 -10.47
C ILE A 68 2.51 -0.37 -11.38
N GLU A 69 3.71 -0.79 -11.80
CA GLU A 69 3.91 -1.99 -12.62
C GLU A 69 3.37 -3.25 -11.94
N ASN A 70 3.63 -3.42 -10.64
CA ASN A 70 3.06 -4.51 -9.85
C ASN A 70 1.54 -4.43 -9.76
N ALA A 71 0.97 -3.22 -9.72
CA ALA A 71 -0.48 -3.04 -9.73
C ALA A 71 -1.06 -3.39 -11.11
N ILE A 72 -0.40 -3.02 -12.22
CA ILE A 72 -0.77 -3.43 -13.59
C ILE A 72 -0.77 -4.96 -13.69
N ALA A 73 0.29 -5.62 -13.20
CA ALA A 73 0.41 -7.08 -13.20
C ALA A 73 -0.68 -7.78 -12.37
N ARG A 74 -1.29 -7.09 -11.40
CA ARG A 74 -2.44 -7.55 -10.61
C ARG A 74 -3.78 -7.15 -11.22
N ASN A 75 -3.79 -6.63 -12.45
CA ASN A 75 -4.96 -6.10 -13.13
C ASN A 75 -5.68 -5.01 -12.30
N ALA A 76 -4.93 -4.18 -11.58
CA ALA A 76 -5.49 -3.01 -10.90
C ALA A 76 -5.94 -1.95 -11.92
N VAL A 77 -6.95 -1.18 -11.56
CA VAL A 77 -7.44 -0.06 -12.39
C VAL A 77 -6.55 1.15 -12.13
N ILE A 78 -5.90 1.62 -13.20
CA ILE A 78 -4.87 2.65 -13.17
C ILE A 78 -5.24 3.71 -14.21
N GLN A 79 -4.95 4.98 -13.91
CA GLN A 79 -5.14 6.06 -14.87
C GLN A 79 -4.20 5.89 -16.07
N ALA A 80 -4.71 6.06 -17.29
CA ALA A 80 -3.96 5.77 -18.51
C ALA A 80 -2.71 6.65 -18.70
N ASP A 81 -2.82 7.92 -18.29
CA ASP A 81 -1.79 8.97 -18.35
C ASP A 81 -0.87 8.98 -17.12
N TRP A 82 -0.76 7.86 -16.40
CA TRP A 82 0.13 7.76 -15.24
C TRP A 82 1.60 8.05 -15.54
N PRO A 83 2.19 7.72 -16.71
CA PRO A 83 3.59 8.02 -17.00
C PRO A 83 3.85 9.53 -17.04
N GLU A 84 2.99 10.30 -17.68
CA GLU A 84 3.07 11.76 -17.76
C GLU A 84 2.86 12.38 -16.38
N GLN A 85 1.85 11.92 -15.65
CA GLN A 85 1.60 12.37 -14.28
C GLN A 85 2.77 12.06 -13.33
N LEU A 86 3.47 10.94 -13.53
CA LEU A 86 4.64 10.57 -12.74
C LEU A 86 5.79 11.55 -12.99
N GLU A 87 6.04 11.93 -14.24
CA GLU A 87 7.11 12.87 -14.55
C GLU A 87 6.83 14.27 -13.99
N GLU A 88 5.60 14.77 -14.14
CA GLU A 88 5.18 16.04 -13.56
C GLU A 88 5.28 16.03 -12.02
N TRP A 89 4.79 14.97 -11.39
CA TRP A 89 4.90 14.78 -9.95
C TRP A 89 6.37 14.71 -9.51
N PHE A 90 7.21 14.00 -10.26
CA PHE A 90 8.62 13.80 -9.94
C PHE A 90 9.38 15.13 -9.95
N GLU A 91 9.14 15.99 -10.94
CA GLU A 91 9.77 17.31 -10.99
C GLU A 91 9.32 18.18 -9.81
N THR A 92 8.02 18.20 -9.51
CA THR A 92 7.50 18.91 -8.33
C THR A 92 8.08 18.38 -7.03
N TYR A 93 8.22 17.06 -6.92
CA TYR A 93 8.80 16.38 -5.76
C TYR A 93 10.28 16.72 -5.59
N ARG A 94 11.06 16.69 -6.68
CA ARG A 94 12.48 17.09 -6.71
C ARG A 94 12.66 18.52 -6.24
N GLN A 95 11.91 19.46 -6.81
CA GLN A 95 11.97 20.88 -6.42
C GLN A 95 11.65 21.08 -4.94
N ARG A 96 10.59 20.42 -4.43
CA ARG A 96 10.23 20.53 -3.02
C ARG A 96 11.25 19.87 -2.10
N MET A 97 11.79 18.72 -2.47
CA MET A 97 12.87 18.05 -1.72
C MET A 97 14.10 18.94 -1.63
N LYS A 98 14.50 19.60 -2.73
CA LYS A 98 15.61 20.54 -2.75
C LYS A 98 15.39 21.66 -1.74
N VAL A 99 14.21 22.29 -1.74
CA VAL A 99 13.87 23.36 -0.79
C VAL A 99 13.95 22.88 0.67
N LEU A 100 13.46 21.67 0.96
CA LEU A 100 13.50 21.11 2.32
C LEU A 100 14.94 20.82 2.78
N PHE A 101 15.75 20.21 1.93
CA PHE A 101 17.17 19.95 2.22
C PHE A 101 17.97 21.24 2.40
N MET A 102 17.76 22.23 1.52
CA MET A 102 18.40 23.54 1.65
C MET A 102 17.99 24.25 2.95
N GLY A 103 16.73 24.15 3.36
CA GLY A 103 16.25 24.68 4.64
C GLY A 103 16.85 23.97 5.86
N TYR A 104 17.06 22.65 5.77
CA TYR A 104 17.79 21.88 6.78
C TYR A 104 19.26 22.33 6.85
N LEU A 105 19.97 22.41 5.72
CA LEU A 105 21.38 22.83 5.66
C LEU A 105 21.57 24.26 6.20
N ALA A 106 20.68 25.18 5.85
CA ALA A 106 20.71 26.55 6.38
C ALA A 106 20.57 26.56 7.91
N THR A 107 19.67 25.74 8.47
CA THR A 107 19.49 25.65 9.93
C THR A 107 20.70 24.98 10.59
N MET A 108 21.20 23.89 10.00
CA MET A 108 22.39 23.17 10.47
C MET A 108 23.63 24.05 10.52
N SER A 109 23.80 24.99 9.57
CA SER A 109 24.94 25.91 9.57
C SER A 109 25.06 26.77 10.85
N THR A 110 23.95 26.95 11.58
CA THR A 110 23.92 27.70 12.84
C THR A 110 24.22 26.84 14.07
N CYS A 111 24.17 25.52 13.91
CA CYS A 111 24.52 24.56 14.94
C CYS A 111 26.03 24.51 15.13
N ALA A 112 26.46 24.09 16.31
CA ALA A 112 27.85 24.02 16.69
C ALA A 112 28.01 22.95 17.76
N SER A 113 29.14 22.25 17.72
CA SER A 113 29.52 21.23 18.69
C SER A 113 30.66 21.74 19.55
N PRO A 114 30.62 21.58 20.89
CA PRO A 114 31.73 21.98 21.76
C PRO A 114 33.01 21.19 21.46
N MET A 115 32.90 20.02 20.82
CA MET A 115 34.06 19.25 20.36
C MET A 115 34.79 19.93 19.20
N ILE A 116 34.07 20.72 18.39
CA ILE A 116 34.61 21.38 17.19
C ILE A 116 34.96 22.84 17.49
N THR A 117 34.07 23.57 18.15
CA THR A 117 34.25 25.01 18.45
C THR A 117 34.89 25.27 19.82
N GLY A 118 35.19 24.22 20.59
CA GLY A 118 35.72 24.30 21.94
C GLY A 118 34.65 24.40 23.03
N PRO A 119 34.92 23.88 24.26
CA PRO A 119 33.95 23.86 25.36
C PRO A 119 33.88 25.17 26.15
N ALA A 120 34.90 26.03 26.06
CA ALA A 120 35.00 27.24 26.86
C ALA A 120 33.84 28.21 26.57
N ARG A 121 33.03 28.52 27.57
CA ARG A 121 31.84 29.42 27.48
C ARG A 121 30.84 29.00 26.38
N PHE A 122 30.73 27.71 26.09
CA PHE A 122 29.84 27.20 25.06
C PHE A 122 28.35 27.43 25.45
N PRO A 123 27.51 28.03 24.57
CA PRO A 123 26.14 28.39 24.90
C PRO A 123 25.18 27.19 24.75
N VAL A 124 25.25 26.25 25.70
CA VAL A 124 24.55 24.94 25.65
C VAL A 124 23.07 25.06 25.29
N GLU A 125 22.28 25.85 26.03
CA GLU A 125 20.83 25.91 25.80
C GLU A 125 20.47 26.56 24.45
N ARG A 126 21.26 27.51 23.97
CA ARG A 126 21.07 28.10 22.64
C ARG A 126 21.33 27.06 21.55
N GLN A 127 22.41 26.29 21.67
CA GLN A 127 22.76 25.26 20.68
C GLN A 127 21.78 24.08 20.73
N ARG A 128 21.26 23.72 21.91
CA ARG A 128 20.18 22.73 22.05
C ARG A 128 18.94 23.13 21.25
N LYS A 129 18.52 24.40 21.35
CA LYS A 129 17.38 24.93 20.57
C LYS A 129 17.65 24.94 19.06
N ARG A 130 18.86 25.28 18.63
CA ARG A 130 19.25 25.25 17.21
C ARG A 130 19.27 23.83 16.64
N ASN A 131 19.84 22.88 17.37
CA ASN A 131 19.82 21.46 17.00
C ASN A 131 18.38 20.96 16.86
N ALA A 132 17.52 21.23 17.86
CA ALA A 132 16.10 20.86 17.79
C ALA A 132 15.39 21.49 16.57
N SER A 133 15.72 22.73 16.20
CA SER A 133 15.21 23.35 14.98
C SER A 133 15.68 22.63 13.72
N ALA A 134 16.93 22.19 13.66
CA ALA A 134 17.45 21.45 12.53
C ALA A 134 16.84 20.04 12.43
N ASP A 135 16.69 19.35 13.55
CA ASP A 135 16.00 18.06 13.65
C ASP A 135 14.56 18.19 13.14
N ASN A 136 13.85 19.25 13.53
CA ASN A 136 12.49 19.53 13.02
C ASN A 136 12.46 19.76 11.50
N LYS A 137 13.48 20.43 10.93
CA LYS A 137 13.60 20.62 9.48
C LYS A 137 13.88 19.30 8.76
N TYR A 138 14.72 18.45 9.33
CA TYR A 138 15.00 17.14 8.77
C TYR A 138 13.78 16.20 8.89
N ALA A 139 13.02 16.27 9.99
CA ALA A 139 11.76 15.56 10.13
C ALA A 139 10.74 15.95 9.03
N ALA A 140 10.73 17.21 8.58
CA ALA A 140 9.91 17.64 7.45
C ALA A 140 10.34 16.99 6.12
N VAL A 141 11.63 16.75 5.90
CA VAL A 141 12.13 15.97 4.75
C VAL A 141 11.55 14.56 4.80
N THR A 142 11.68 13.87 5.93
CA THR A 142 11.18 12.50 6.11
C THR A 142 9.66 12.42 5.92
N ALA A 143 8.91 13.33 6.54
CA ALA A 143 7.46 13.39 6.38
C ALA A 143 7.05 13.58 4.92
N TYR A 144 7.76 14.43 4.17
CA TYR A 144 7.48 14.66 2.76
C TYR A 144 7.80 13.43 1.90
N THR A 145 8.95 12.77 2.14
CA THR A 145 9.33 11.50 1.50
C THR A 145 8.29 10.40 1.72
N THR A 146 7.63 10.37 2.89
CA THR A 146 6.58 9.39 3.17
C THR A 146 5.24 9.77 2.55
N HIS A 147 4.80 11.02 2.69
CA HIS A 147 3.42 11.41 2.35
C HIS A 147 3.21 11.76 0.87
N SER A 148 4.18 12.38 0.21
CA SER A 148 4.02 12.82 -1.19
C SER A 148 3.83 11.64 -2.16
N PRO A 149 4.67 10.58 -2.13
CA PRO A 149 4.46 9.40 -2.97
C PRO A 149 3.12 8.71 -2.72
N ASN A 150 2.73 8.56 -1.45
CA ASN A 150 1.48 7.90 -1.09
C ASN A 150 0.25 8.67 -1.58
N ARG A 151 0.33 10.01 -1.63
CA ARG A 151 -0.73 10.84 -2.23
C ARG A 151 -0.79 10.65 -3.73
N PHE A 152 0.36 10.61 -4.40
CA PHE A 152 0.46 10.34 -5.83
C PHE A 152 -0.12 8.97 -6.20
N LEU A 153 0.32 7.91 -5.51
CA LEU A 153 -0.17 6.54 -5.74
C LEU A 153 -1.70 6.42 -5.55
N LYS A 154 -2.28 7.11 -4.55
CA LYS A 154 -3.75 7.15 -4.35
C LYS A 154 -4.50 7.85 -5.48
N ARG A 155 -3.88 8.83 -6.12
CA ARG A 155 -4.46 9.54 -7.27
C ARG A 155 -4.45 8.63 -8.50
N VAL A 156 -3.31 8.03 -8.81
CA VAL A 156 -3.11 7.18 -9.99
C VAL A 156 -3.82 5.83 -9.88
N MET A 157 -3.92 5.28 -8.67
CA MET A 157 -4.58 4.00 -8.37
C MET A 157 -5.79 4.22 -7.45
N PRO A 158 -6.92 4.73 -7.97
CA PRO A 158 -8.07 5.13 -7.15
C PRO A 158 -8.67 3.98 -6.33
N PHE A 159 -8.56 2.75 -6.83
CA PHE A 159 -9.07 1.54 -6.17
C PHE A 159 -7.99 0.74 -5.43
N GLY A 160 -6.77 1.27 -5.33
CA GLY A 160 -5.62 0.62 -4.70
C GLY A 160 -4.75 -0.20 -5.65
N ASN A 161 -3.74 -0.86 -5.09
CA ASN A 161 -2.67 -1.56 -5.83
C ASN A 161 -3.00 -3.01 -6.26
N GLY A 162 -4.29 -3.36 -6.31
CA GLY A 162 -4.76 -4.70 -6.70
C GLY A 162 -4.61 -5.80 -5.64
N VAL A 163 -3.93 -5.58 -4.51
CA VAL A 163 -3.80 -6.59 -3.44
C VAL A 163 -5.16 -6.89 -2.80
N ALA A 164 -5.93 -5.85 -2.53
CA ALA A 164 -7.29 -5.95 -2.03
C ALA A 164 -8.26 -5.50 -3.13
N ILE A 165 -9.17 -6.39 -3.51
CA ILE A 165 -10.18 -6.08 -4.53
C ILE A 165 -11.23 -5.14 -3.93
N ALA A 166 -11.27 -3.89 -4.37
CA ALA A 166 -12.28 -2.95 -3.93
C ALA A 166 -13.64 -3.27 -4.59
N SER A 167 -14.70 -3.39 -3.80
CA SER A 167 -16.04 -3.74 -4.31
C SER A 167 -16.63 -2.71 -5.29
N ASN A 168 -16.15 -1.47 -5.25
CA ASN A 168 -16.57 -0.40 -6.17
C ASN A 168 -15.67 -0.28 -7.41
N ALA A 169 -14.60 -1.09 -7.52
CA ALA A 169 -13.78 -1.09 -8.73
C ALA A 169 -14.59 -1.65 -9.92
N PRO A 170 -14.42 -1.11 -11.13
CA PRO A 170 -15.18 -1.55 -12.30
C PRO A 170 -14.92 -3.04 -12.64
N ASN A 171 -13.68 -3.50 -12.49
CA ASN A 171 -13.27 -4.88 -12.76
C ASN A 171 -13.34 -5.80 -11.52
N ALA A 172 -14.02 -5.38 -10.45
CA ALA A 172 -14.05 -6.13 -9.19
C ALA A 172 -14.58 -7.57 -9.36
N ASN A 173 -15.62 -7.77 -10.17
CA ASN A 173 -16.20 -9.10 -10.42
C ASN A 173 -15.24 -10.01 -11.15
N GLU A 174 -14.60 -9.52 -12.22
CA GLU A 174 -13.63 -10.28 -13.01
C GLU A 174 -12.48 -10.78 -12.13
N LEU A 175 -11.91 -9.91 -11.29
CA LEU A 175 -10.84 -10.26 -10.36
C LEU A 175 -11.29 -11.28 -9.30
N LEU A 176 -12.52 -11.15 -8.79
CA LEU A 176 -13.05 -12.08 -7.80
C LEU A 176 -13.32 -13.46 -8.41
N ILE A 177 -13.85 -13.52 -9.63
CA ILE A 177 -14.12 -14.76 -10.36
C ILE A 177 -12.80 -15.47 -10.71
N SER A 178 -11.80 -14.74 -11.21
CA SER A 178 -10.47 -15.31 -11.45
C SER A 178 -9.88 -15.91 -10.17
N LYS A 179 -9.90 -15.15 -9.07
CA LYS A 179 -9.42 -15.63 -7.76
C LYS A 179 -10.19 -16.84 -7.24
N LEU A 180 -11.51 -16.87 -7.46
CA LEU A 180 -12.36 -18.01 -7.10
C LEU A 180 -11.96 -19.25 -7.91
N ASN A 181 -11.79 -19.11 -9.22
CA ASN A 181 -11.37 -20.21 -10.10
C ASN A 181 -10.00 -20.77 -9.71
N ASP A 182 -9.05 -19.92 -9.34
CA ASP A 182 -7.73 -20.37 -8.86
C ASP A 182 -7.84 -21.18 -7.57
N ARG A 183 -8.73 -20.77 -6.65
CA ARG A 183 -8.99 -21.50 -5.40
C ARG A 183 -9.68 -22.84 -5.64
N ILE A 184 -10.61 -22.89 -6.60
CA ILE A 184 -11.27 -24.13 -7.03
C ILE A 184 -10.25 -25.09 -7.66
N LYS A 185 -9.42 -24.60 -8.59
CA LYS A 185 -8.34 -25.39 -9.19
C LYS A 185 -7.41 -25.95 -8.12
N LEU A 186 -6.96 -25.10 -7.19
CA LEU A 186 -6.13 -25.53 -6.06
C LEU A 186 -6.82 -26.61 -5.22
N GLN A 187 -8.13 -26.46 -4.93
CA GLN A 187 -8.88 -27.46 -4.19
C GLN A 187 -8.88 -28.83 -4.88
N GLU A 188 -9.08 -28.85 -6.20
CA GLU A 188 -9.08 -30.08 -6.99
C GLU A 188 -7.68 -30.70 -7.05
N THR A 189 -6.63 -29.88 -7.24
CA THR A 189 -5.23 -30.33 -7.14
C THR A 189 -4.93 -30.95 -5.78
N MET A 190 -5.36 -30.33 -4.68
CA MET A 190 -5.15 -30.84 -3.32
C MET A 190 -5.85 -32.18 -3.10
N LYS A 191 -7.10 -32.33 -3.57
CA LYS A 191 -7.85 -33.59 -3.49
C LYS A 191 -7.18 -34.69 -4.31
N ALA A 192 -6.76 -34.37 -5.54
CA ALA A 192 -6.08 -35.31 -6.42
C ALA A 192 -4.74 -35.76 -5.85
N ALA A 193 -3.94 -34.83 -5.32
CA ALA A 193 -2.67 -35.14 -4.66
C ALA A 193 -2.89 -36.07 -3.46
N ASN A 194 -3.86 -35.76 -2.60
CA ASN A 194 -4.22 -36.63 -1.47
C ASN A 194 -4.70 -38.02 -1.91
N LYS A 195 -5.40 -38.12 -3.04
CA LYS A 195 -5.82 -39.40 -3.62
C LYS A 195 -4.62 -40.22 -4.09
N ILE A 196 -3.66 -39.60 -4.78
CA ILE A 196 -2.41 -40.26 -5.25
C ILE A 196 -1.62 -40.75 -4.03
N VAL A 197 -1.30 -39.84 -3.10
CA VAL A 197 -0.52 -40.17 -1.90
C VAL A 197 -1.23 -41.21 -1.03
N GLY A 198 -2.55 -41.13 -0.89
CA GLY A 198 -3.35 -42.08 -0.10
C GLY A 198 -3.38 -43.51 -0.67
N LYS A 199 -3.12 -43.71 -1.97
CA LYS A 199 -2.97 -45.06 -2.57
C LYS A 199 -1.69 -45.74 -2.11
N VAL A 200 -0.61 -44.97 -1.98
CA VAL A 200 0.73 -45.46 -1.60
C VAL A 200 0.86 -45.52 -0.07
N TYR A 201 0.54 -44.42 0.60
CA TYR A 201 0.61 -44.26 2.04
C TYR A 201 -0.77 -44.49 2.68
N LYS A 202 -1.20 -45.75 2.78
CA LYS A 202 -2.51 -46.09 3.35
C LYS A 202 -2.62 -45.59 4.79
N LYS A 203 -3.70 -44.84 5.09
CA LYS A 203 -3.92 -44.14 6.38
C LYS A 203 -2.76 -43.20 6.77
N GLY A 204 -1.93 -42.78 5.81
CA GLY A 204 -0.73 -41.97 6.00
C GLY A 204 0.47 -42.76 6.54
N SER A 205 0.42 -44.09 6.61
CA SER A 205 1.51 -44.90 7.14
C SER A 205 2.66 -45.05 6.13
N PRO A 206 3.93 -44.81 6.52
CA PRO A 206 5.10 -45.12 5.69
C PRO A 206 5.46 -46.62 5.69
N ALA A 207 4.82 -47.44 6.54
CA ALA A 207 5.16 -48.85 6.68
C ALA A 207 4.92 -49.62 5.37
N GLY A 208 5.96 -50.31 4.89
CA GLY A 208 5.91 -51.11 3.66
C GLY A 208 6.04 -50.31 2.36
N VAL A 209 6.38 -49.02 2.42
CA VAL A 209 6.65 -48.20 1.24
C VAL A 209 8.15 -48.17 0.94
N SER A 210 8.55 -48.74 -0.21
CA SER A 210 9.95 -48.68 -0.67
C SER A 210 10.32 -47.31 -1.26
N ALA A 211 11.63 -47.04 -1.40
CA ALA A 211 12.11 -45.84 -2.08
C ALA A 211 11.57 -45.72 -3.51
N GLU A 212 11.55 -46.82 -4.27
CA GLU A 212 10.97 -46.86 -5.62
C GLU A 212 9.46 -46.55 -5.65
N MET A 213 8.71 -46.96 -4.62
CA MET A 213 7.28 -46.61 -4.51
C MET A 213 7.10 -45.12 -4.20
N ARG A 214 7.96 -44.55 -3.36
CA ARG A 214 7.99 -43.11 -3.09
C ARG A 214 8.31 -42.31 -4.35
N ASP A 215 9.34 -42.70 -5.09
CA ASP A 215 9.77 -41.98 -6.29
C ASP A 215 8.71 -42.07 -7.40
N ARG A 216 8.09 -43.25 -7.59
CA ARG A 216 6.93 -43.38 -8.47
C ARG A 216 5.74 -42.51 -8.04
N CYS A 217 5.48 -42.40 -6.73
CA CYS A 217 4.44 -41.52 -6.22
C CYS A 217 4.74 -40.05 -6.52
N ALA A 218 5.99 -39.62 -6.35
CA ALA A 218 6.43 -38.27 -6.67
C ALA A 218 6.29 -37.99 -8.18
N GLN A 219 6.72 -38.93 -9.02
CA GLN A 219 6.58 -38.80 -10.48
C GLN A 219 5.11 -38.72 -10.91
N GLN A 220 4.21 -39.50 -10.29
CA GLN A 220 2.76 -39.37 -10.55
C GLN A 220 2.20 -37.99 -10.19
N LEU A 221 2.67 -37.36 -9.11
CA LEU A 221 2.29 -35.98 -8.76
C LEU A 221 2.79 -34.97 -9.81
N VAL A 222 3.98 -35.18 -10.36
CA VAL A 222 4.54 -34.36 -11.44
C VAL A 222 3.72 -34.53 -12.72
N ASP A 223 3.48 -35.77 -13.14
CA ASP A 223 2.86 -36.08 -14.43
C ASP A 223 1.36 -35.71 -14.45
N GLU A 224 0.62 -36.00 -13.37
CA GLU A 224 -0.83 -35.77 -13.34
C GLU A 224 -1.21 -34.34 -12.91
N LEU A 225 -0.41 -33.69 -12.06
CA LEU A 225 -0.76 -32.41 -11.44
C LEU A 225 0.20 -31.26 -11.77
N ALA A 226 1.23 -31.50 -12.58
CA ALA A 226 2.26 -30.53 -12.95
C ALA A 226 2.96 -29.89 -11.73
N ILE A 227 3.05 -30.63 -10.62
CA ILE A 227 3.76 -30.17 -9.42
C ILE A 227 5.27 -30.37 -9.64
N PRO A 228 6.14 -29.38 -9.38
CA PRO A 228 7.59 -29.56 -9.50
C PRO A 228 8.08 -30.74 -8.64
N LEU A 229 9.04 -31.50 -9.15
CA LEU A 229 9.53 -32.73 -8.49
C LEU A 229 9.99 -32.47 -7.04
N ASP A 230 10.68 -31.36 -6.80
CA ASP A 230 11.14 -30.97 -5.46
C ASP A 230 9.97 -30.75 -4.49
N GLU A 231 8.90 -30.11 -4.95
CA GLU A 231 7.70 -29.88 -4.16
C GLU A 231 6.96 -31.20 -3.92
N ALA A 232 6.81 -32.04 -4.95
CA ALA A 232 6.20 -33.36 -4.83
C ALA A 232 6.96 -34.24 -3.81
N LEU A 233 8.29 -34.27 -3.86
CA LEU A 233 9.11 -34.99 -2.88
C LEU A 233 8.98 -34.41 -1.47
N SER A 234 8.81 -33.09 -1.35
CA SER A 234 8.56 -32.43 -0.06
C SER A 234 7.22 -32.82 0.57
N MET A 235 6.16 -32.96 -0.26
CA MET A 235 4.83 -33.42 0.17
C MET A 235 4.83 -34.85 0.71
N LEU A 236 5.80 -35.68 0.29
CA LEU A 236 5.96 -37.06 0.76
C LEU A 236 6.82 -37.18 2.03
N LYS A 237 7.16 -36.07 2.69
CA LYS A 237 7.86 -36.10 3.97
C LYS A 237 6.87 -36.11 5.13
N SER A 238 7.23 -36.78 6.22
CA SER A 238 6.52 -36.64 7.49
C SER A 238 6.72 -35.23 8.05
N SER A 239 5.69 -34.67 8.68
CA SER A 239 5.84 -33.42 9.44
C SER A 239 6.53 -33.65 10.79
N ASP A 240 7.15 -32.64 11.36
CA ASP A 240 7.79 -32.71 12.68
C ASP A 240 6.83 -33.15 13.81
N TYR A 241 5.52 -32.91 13.63
CA TYR A 241 4.48 -33.17 14.63
C TYR A 241 3.66 -34.44 14.35
N SER A 242 3.95 -35.18 13.28
CA SER A 242 3.23 -36.40 12.92
C SER A 242 4.03 -37.27 11.96
N ALA A 243 4.14 -38.56 12.28
CA ALA A 243 4.73 -39.58 11.42
C ALA A 243 3.91 -39.90 10.15
N LYS A 244 2.67 -39.38 10.05
CA LYS A 244 1.84 -39.57 8.86
C LYS A 244 2.36 -38.79 7.66
N ILE A 245 2.37 -39.44 6.50
CA ILE A 245 2.66 -38.82 5.21
C ILE A 245 1.34 -38.53 4.51
N ILE A 246 1.04 -37.24 4.33
CA ILE A 246 -0.18 -36.73 3.69
C ILE A 246 0.25 -35.52 2.86
N ALA A 247 -0.14 -35.46 1.58
CA ALA A 247 0.23 -34.32 0.73
C ALA A 247 -0.35 -33.00 1.25
N PHE A 248 -1.65 -33.01 1.59
CA PHE A 248 -2.35 -31.87 2.17
C PHE A 248 -3.20 -32.31 3.36
N TRP A 249 -2.98 -31.64 4.48
CA TRP A 249 -3.72 -31.89 5.70
C TRP A 249 -5.20 -31.50 5.58
N PRO A 250 -6.12 -32.19 6.31
CA PRO A 250 -7.54 -31.89 6.27
C PRO A 250 -7.90 -30.42 6.56
N TYR A 251 -7.16 -29.77 7.47
CA TYR A 251 -7.38 -28.35 7.79
C TYR A 251 -7.04 -27.44 6.59
N GLN A 252 -6.06 -27.79 5.75
CA GLN A 252 -5.72 -27.00 4.56
C GLN A 252 -6.88 -27.02 3.56
N LEU A 253 -7.47 -28.20 3.31
CA LEU A 253 -8.65 -28.35 2.45
C LEU A 253 -9.87 -27.62 3.03
N SER A 254 -10.09 -27.72 4.35
CA SER A 254 -11.19 -27.02 5.02
C SER A 254 -11.06 -25.50 4.89
N ASN A 255 -9.86 -24.96 5.14
CA ASN A 255 -9.58 -23.53 5.02
C ASN A 255 -9.78 -23.04 3.59
N ASN A 256 -9.30 -23.79 2.59
CA ASN A 256 -9.48 -23.41 1.19
C ASN A 256 -10.96 -23.47 0.76
N ASN A 257 -11.73 -24.47 1.20
CA ASN A 257 -13.17 -24.54 0.97
C ASN A 257 -13.94 -23.38 1.62
N GLN A 258 -13.56 -22.96 2.84
CA GLN A 258 -14.15 -21.78 3.48
C GLN A 258 -13.85 -20.51 2.67
N GLU A 259 -12.63 -20.39 2.15
CA GLU A 259 -12.23 -19.28 1.28
C GLU A 259 -13.01 -19.26 -0.04
N ILE A 260 -13.24 -20.42 -0.66
CA ILE A 260 -14.10 -20.57 -1.85
C ILE A 260 -15.51 -20.05 -1.56
N ARG A 261 -16.16 -20.55 -0.50
CA ARG A 261 -17.53 -20.11 -0.12
C ARG A 261 -17.59 -18.62 0.16
N ARG A 262 -16.54 -18.06 0.80
CA ARG A 262 -16.43 -16.62 1.06
C ARG A 262 -16.35 -15.84 -0.25
N LEU A 263 -15.55 -16.30 -1.21
CA LEU A 263 -15.40 -15.64 -2.51
C LEU A 263 -16.68 -15.74 -3.34
N GLU A 264 -17.36 -16.88 -3.36
CA GLU A 264 -18.68 -17.04 -4.00
C GLU A 264 -19.71 -16.05 -3.45
N GLN A 265 -19.80 -15.94 -2.11
CA GLN A 265 -20.70 -14.97 -1.48
C GLN A 265 -20.31 -13.54 -1.84
N ARG A 266 -19.00 -13.24 -1.85
CA ARG A 266 -18.49 -11.92 -2.18
C ARG A 266 -18.76 -11.52 -3.63
N VAL A 267 -18.67 -12.44 -4.59
CA VAL A 267 -19.04 -12.19 -6.00
C VAL A 267 -20.50 -11.76 -6.07
N LYS A 268 -21.42 -12.55 -5.46
CA LYS A 268 -22.85 -12.23 -5.43
C LYS A 268 -23.14 -10.87 -4.77
N ASP A 269 -22.43 -10.55 -3.70
CA ASP A 269 -22.58 -9.28 -3.01
C ASP A 269 -22.11 -8.10 -3.86
N VAL A 270 -21.01 -8.24 -4.61
CA VAL A 270 -20.51 -7.19 -5.52
C VAL A 270 -21.43 -7.04 -6.72
N GLU A 271 -21.90 -8.12 -7.32
CA GLU A 271 -22.90 -8.09 -8.40
C GLU A 271 -24.16 -7.34 -7.97
N ARG A 272 -24.71 -7.70 -6.80
CA ARG A 272 -25.89 -7.01 -6.23
C ARG A 272 -25.61 -5.52 -5.99
N LEU A 273 -24.41 -5.18 -5.51
CA LEU A 273 -24.02 -3.79 -5.29
C LEU A 273 -23.91 -3.00 -6.60
N GLN A 274 -23.36 -3.61 -7.64
CA GLN A 274 -23.24 -2.96 -8.95
C GLN A 274 -24.62 -2.76 -9.60
N GLN A 275 -25.54 -3.72 -9.42
CA GLN A 275 -26.92 -3.62 -9.92
C GLN A 275 -27.77 -2.61 -9.15
N ALA A 276 -27.63 -2.52 -7.82
CA ALA A 276 -28.44 -1.64 -6.98
C ALA A 276 -27.89 -0.20 -6.88
N ALA A 277 -26.61 0.02 -7.20
CA ALA A 277 -25.97 1.34 -7.12
C ALA A 277 -26.53 2.45 -8.04
N PRO A 278 -27.07 2.18 -9.25
CA PRO A 278 -27.61 3.21 -10.12
C PRO A 278 -28.82 3.95 -9.53
N GLU A 279 -29.57 3.34 -8.62
CA GLU A 279 -30.82 3.89 -8.07
C GLU A 279 -30.62 4.84 -6.87
N ILE A 280 -29.37 5.06 -6.42
CA ILE A 280 -29.10 5.83 -5.20
C ILE A 280 -28.95 7.32 -5.48
N ALA A 281 -28.42 7.69 -6.66
CA ALA A 281 -28.16 9.08 -6.99
C ALA A 281 -29.46 9.77 -7.45
N GLN A 282 -29.96 10.70 -6.65
CA GLN A 282 -31.22 11.40 -6.91
C GLN A 282 -31.31 12.71 -6.12
N VAL A 283 -32.12 13.65 -6.62
CA VAL A 283 -32.55 14.83 -5.88
C VAL A 283 -33.98 14.59 -5.41
N LEU A 284 -34.21 14.69 -4.10
CA LEU A 284 -35.53 14.56 -3.51
C LEU A 284 -36.37 15.81 -3.77
N GLY A 285 -37.70 15.67 -3.75
CA GLY A 285 -38.63 16.79 -3.97
C GLY A 285 -38.48 17.94 -2.97
N ASN A 286 -37.88 17.69 -1.80
CA ASN A 286 -37.57 18.68 -0.78
C ASN A 286 -36.16 19.28 -0.90
N GLY A 287 -35.45 19.06 -2.01
CA GLY A 287 -34.15 19.66 -2.30
C GLY A 287 -32.94 18.93 -1.70
N ILE A 288 -33.14 17.84 -0.95
CA ILE A 288 -32.05 17.02 -0.44
C ILE A 288 -31.44 16.22 -1.59
N GLU A 289 -30.13 16.38 -1.78
CA GLU A 289 -29.41 15.71 -2.84
C GLU A 289 -28.64 14.50 -2.32
N ILE A 290 -28.80 13.37 -3.01
CA ILE A 290 -28.13 12.12 -2.69
C ILE A 290 -27.17 11.80 -3.82
N ARG A 291 -25.89 11.65 -3.50
CA ARG A 291 -24.83 11.34 -4.46
C ARG A 291 -24.16 10.02 -4.14
N LYS A 292 -23.66 9.37 -5.18
CA LYS A 292 -22.66 8.30 -5.08
C LYS A 292 -21.29 8.93 -5.29
N SER A 293 -20.42 8.82 -4.30
CA SER A 293 -19.02 9.25 -4.44
C SER A 293 -18.20 8.21 -5.20
N ASP A 294 -17.20 8.67 -5.95
CA ASP A 294 -16.25 7.82 -6.68
C ASP A 294 -15.53 6.81 -5.75
N ASP A 295 -15.30 7.20 -4.49
CA ASP A 295 -14.70 6.34 -3.48
C ASP A 295 -15.69 5.36 -2.82
N GLY A 296 -16.87 5.17 -3.41
CA GLY A 296 -17.83 4.14 -3.04
C GLY A 296 -18.63 4.47 -1.77
N LYS A 297 -19.08 5.72 -1.63
CA LYS A 297 -19.89 6.18 -0.50
C LYS A 297 -21.24 6.75 -0.96
N ILE A 298 -22.26 6.56 -0.14
CA ILE A 298 -23.52 7.30 -0.21
C ILE A 298 -23.29 8.63 0.50
N GLU A 299 -23.55 9.74 -0.17
CA GLU A 299 -23.46 11.09 0.38
C GLU A 299 -24.85 11.73 0.38
N ILE A 300 -25.26 12.26 1.53
CA ILE A 300 -26.50 13.01 1.68
C ILE A 300 -26.13 14.48 1.91
N HIS A 301 -26.53 15.33 0.96
CA HIS A 301 -26.32 16.76 0.91
C HIS A 301 -27.62 17.47 1.27
N PHE A 302 -27.67 18.06 2.47
CA PHE A 302 -28.85 18.80 2.93
C PHE A 302 -28.85 20.26 2.49
N GLY A 303 -27.69 20.88 2.25
CA GLY A 303 -27.58 22.33 2.04
C GLY A 303 -27.77 23.18 3.30
N TYR A 304 -28.34 22.62 4.36
CA TYR A 304 -28.51 23.25 5.67
C TYR A 304 -28.11 22.29 6.81
N LYS A 305 -28.15 22.77 8.05
CA LYS A 305 -27.92 21.96 9.25
C LYS A 305 -29.20 21.20 9.64
N PRO A 306 -29.27 19.86 9.54
CA PRO A 306 -30.47 19.12 9.91
C PRO A 306 -30.75 19.17 11.41
N ASP A 307 -32.02 19.00 11.76
CA ASP A 307 -32.48 19.02 13.15
C ASP A 307 -31.83 17.88 13.96
N ALA A 308 -31.76 18.03 15.27
CA ALA A 308 -31.03 17.10 16.14
C ALA A 308 -31.51 15.64 15.98
N GLU A 309 -32.82 15.44 15.83
CA GLU A 309 -33.45 14.14 15.63
C GLU A 309 -33.01 13.47 14.31
N VAL A 310 -32.95 14.24 13.22
CA VAL A 310 -32.48 13.76 11.91
C VAL A 310 -31.02 13.31 12.00
N ARG A 311 -30.19 14.09 12.68
CA ARG A 311 -28.75 13.78 12.86
C ARG A 311 -28.57 12.52 13.70
N ASP A 312 -29.31 12.37 14.79
CA ASP A 312 -29.27 11.17 15.65
C ASP A 312 -29.73 9.92 14.89
N PHE A 313 -30.79 10.03 14.11
CA PHE A 313 -31.26 8.95 13.24
C PHE A 313 -30.19 8.51 12.24
N LEU A 314 -29.56 9.44 11.53
CA LEU A 314 -28.49 9.13 10.58
C LEU A 314 -27.28 8.47 11.25
N CYS A 315 -26.89 8.94 12.44
CA CYS A 315 -25.85 8.31 13.26
C CYS A 315 -26.21 6.86 13.62
N LYS A 316 -27.45 6.59 14.05
CA LYS A 316 -27.95 5.23 14.34
C LYS A 316 -27.92 4.32 13.11
N LYS A 317 -28.05 4.88 11.90
CA LYS A 317 -27.89 4.16 10.62
C LYS A 317 -26.46 4.18 10.09
N ALA A 318 -25.48 4.47 10.93
CA ALA A 318 -24.04 4.47 10.64
C ALA A 318 -23.59 5.48 9.55
N PHE A 319 -24.38 6.53 9.28
CA PHE A 319 -23.91 7.68 8.53
C PHE A 319 -23.07 8.56 9.44
N LYS A 320 -21.94 9.04 8.92
CA LYS A 320 -21.02 9.94 9.63
C LYS A 320 -20.98 11.29 8.96
N PHE A 321 -20.95 12.35 9.75
CA PHE A 321 -20.77 13.69 9.22
C PHE A 321 -19.33 13.91 8.72
N SER A 322 -19.18 14.55 7.57
CA SER A 322 -17.90 14.86 6.93
C SER A 322 -17.81 16.35 6.57
N ARG A 323 -17.05 17.10 7.38
CA ARG A 323 -16.72 18.52 7.12
C ARG A 323 -15.93 18.73 5.83
N TYR A 324 -15.14 17.74 5.41
CA TYR A 324 -14.28 17.82 4.23
C TYR A 324 -15.00 17.58 2.90
N ARG A 325 -16.27 17.19 2.95
CA ARG A 325 -17.10 16.87 1.78
C ARG A 325 -18.31 17.77 1.74
N ASN A 326 -18.08 19.08 1.85
CA ASN A 326 -19.13 20.09 1.87
C ASN A 326 -20.23 19.81 2.91
N ASN A 327 -19.83 19.48 4.15
CA ASN A 327 -20.75 19.23 5.27
C ASN A 327 -21.81 18.14 5.01
N THR A 328 -21.40 17.02 4.43
CA THR A 328 -22.30 15.90 4.08
C THR A 328 -22.34 14.80 5.11
N TRP A 329 -23.40 14.01 5.05
CA TRP A 329 -23.50 12.73 5.75
C TRP A 329 -23.09 11.60 4.83
N VAL A 330 -22.11 10.80 5.25
CA VAL A 330 -21.50 9.77 4.41
C VAL A 330 -21.55 8.38 5.04
N ARG A 331 -21.81 7.37 4.21
CA ARG A 331 -21.69 5.95 4.57
C ARG A 331 -21.08 5.16 3.43
N ARG A 332 -20.13 4.27 3.73
CA ARG A 332 -19.54 3.37 2.72
C ARG A 332 -20.62 2.44 2.15
N ILE A 333 -20.64 2.31 0.83
CA ILE A 333 -21.56 1.42 0.13
C ILE A 333 -21.22 -0.03 0.48
N SER A 334 -22.24 -0.74 0.94
CA SER A 334 -22.26 -2.17 1.20
C SER A 334 -23.69 -2.66 1.03
N VAL A 335 -23.91 -3.97 0.88
CA VAL A 335 -25.27 -4.53 0.71
C VAL A 335 -26.20 -4.04 1.83
N ASN A 336 -25.70 -4.06 3.07
CA ASN A 336 -26.43 -3.53 4.23
C ASN A 336 -26.64 -2.00 4.16
N ALA A 337 -25.67 -1.23 3.65
CA ALA A 337 -25.84 0.21 3.51
C ALA A 337 -26.94 0.57 2.51
N VAL A 338 -26.97 -0.12 1.36
CA VAL A 338 -28.01 0.07 0.34
C VAL A 338 -29.37 -0.35 0.89
N ALA A 339 -29.48 -1.53 1.52
CA ALA A 339 -30.73 -2.01 2.09
C ALA A 339 -31.29 -1.07 3.17
N VAL A 340 -30.47 -0.62 4.12
CA VAL A 340 -30.88 0.34 5.15
C VAL A 340 -31.23 1.70 4.54
N PHE A 341 -30.48 2.13 3.54
CA PHE A 341 -30.76 3.39 2.85
C PHE A 341 -32.13 3.36 2.18
N THR A 342 -32.40 2.35 1.36
CA THR A 342 -33.66 2.21 0.61
C THR A 342 -34.85 1.99 1.55
N ARG A 343 -34.71 1.15 2.59
CA ARG A 343 -35.82 0.78 3.46
C ARG A 343 -36.18 1.85 4.50
N GLU A 344 -35.19 2.59 5.01
CA GLU A 344 -35.38 3.40 6.21
C GLU A 344 -34.93 4.85 6.03
N VAL A 345 -33.78 5.10 5.39
CA VAL A 345 -33.22 6.46 5.29
C VAL A 345 -33.94 7.26 4.22
N LYS A 346 -34.07 6.74 3.00
CA LYS A 346 -34.73 7.44 1.88
C LYS A 346 -36.17 7.85 2.22
N PRO A 347 -37.05 6.96 2.75
CA PRO A 347 -38.41 7.35 3.14
C PRO A 347 -38.44 8.42 4.24
N MET A 348 -37.51 8.36 5.20
CA MET A 348 -37.42 9.37 6.25
C MET A 348 -37.00 10.73 5.67
N LEU A 349 -36.03 10.75 4.75
CA LEU A 349 -35.59 11.97 4.08
C LEU A 349 -36.69 12.57 3.20
N GLU A 350 -37.47 11.75 2.50
CA GLU A 350 -38.59 12.20 1.64
C GLU A 350 -39.71 12.88 2.44
N ASN A 351 -39.91 12.48 3.71
CA ASN A 351 -40.91 13.08 4.60
C ASN A 351 -40.44 14.36 5.31
N LEU A 352 -39.19 14.79 5.12
CA LEU A 352 -38.71 16.03 5.72
C LEU A 352 -39.31 17.25 4.98
N PRO A 353 -39.68 18.31 5.72
CA PRO A 353 -40.17 19.53 5.10
C PRO A 353 -39.08 20.16 4.24
N GLN A 354 -39.49 20.76 3.12
CA GLN A 354 -38.61 21.61 2.32
C GLN A 354 -38.20 22.82 3.16
N LYS A 355 -36.89 23.12 3.18
CA LYS A 355 -36.31 24.23 3.94
C LYS A 355 -35.55 25.17 3.02
#